data_AF-A0A971FXI5-F1
#
_entry.id   AF-A0A971FXI5-F1
#
_cell.length_a   1.000
_cell.length_b   1.000
_cell.length_c   1.000
_cell.angle_alpha   90.00
_cell.angle_beta   90.00
_cell.angle_gamma   90.00
#
_symmetry.space_group_name_H-M   'P 1'
#
loop_
_entity.id
_entity.type
_entity.pdbx_description
1 polymer ?
#
loop_
_entity_poly.entity_id
_entity_poly.type
_entity_poly.pdbx_seq_one_letter_code
_entity_poly.pdbx_strand_id
1 'polypeptide(L)'
;MEIPNYVMVPVPEQMVPRVMEHILWLTARDAISKWDKETFEPVFHGSSETTKAVLSLTARRNAVEKEITVDMVADLLGITAGQVFESIRAINQEAFDLRKPAVCSTRTVEDTLANGRKARKHLLEMQDNLVDMVQQAEAAERGEVQGSPVEG
;
A
#
# COMPACT_ATOMS: atom_id res chain seq x y z
N MET A 1 -13.83 21.75 27.82
CA MET A 1 -13.30 20.41 27.52
C MET A 1 -14.45 19.46 27.78
N GLU A 2 -15.17 19.09 26.73
CA GLU A 2 -16.33 18.19 26.85
C GLU A 2 -15.84 16.76 26.99
N ILE A 3 -16.20 16.11 28.09
CA ILE A 3 -15.98 14.67 28.28
C ILE A 3 -17.07 13.98 27.44
N PRO A 4 -16.73 13.12 26.48
CA PRO A 4 -17.75 12.40 25.72
C PRO A 4 -18.61 11.56 26.68
N ASN A 5 -19.91 11.72 26.56
CA ASN A 5 -20.88 11.07 27.43
C ASN A 5 -20.99 9.60 27.00
N TYR A 6 -20.28 8.71 27.68
CA TYR A 6 -20.31 7.27 27.40
C TYR A 6 -21.62 6.67 27.92
N VAL A 7 -22.45 6.15 27.02
CA VAL A 7 -23.69 5.42 27.37
C VAL A 7 -23.39 3.93 27.40
N MET A 8 -23.53 3.30 28.57
CA MET A 8 -23.43 1.85 28.70
C MET A 8 -24.74 1.20 28.27
N VAL A 9 -24.76 0.59 27.09
CA VAL A 9 -25.92 -0.15 26.57
C VAL A 9 -25.75 -1.63 26.92
N PRO A 10 -26.71 -2.27 27.61
CA PRO A 10 -26.63 -3.69 27.91
C PRO A 10 -26.71 -4.51 26.63
N VAL A 11 -25.71 -5.36 26.41
CA VAL A 11 -25.68 -6.31 25.29
C VAL A 11 -26.46 -7.55 25.72
N PRO A 12 -27.49 -7.98 24.96
CA PRO A 12 -28.18 -9.24 25.22
C PRO A 12 -27.18 -10.42 25.19
N GLU A 13 -27.27 -11.36 26.12
CA GLU A 13 -26.30 -12.46 26.29
C GLU A 13 -26.07 -13.25 24.99
N GLN A 14 -27.12 -13.48 24.21
CA GLN A 14 -27.08 -14.16 22.92
C GLN A 14 -26.28 -13.41 21.84
N MET A 15 -26.05 -12.11 22.00
CA MET A 15 -25.27 -11.29 21.08
C MET A 15 -23.84 -11.03 21.57
N VAL A 16 -23.51 -11.37 22.82
CA VAL A 16 -22.16 -11.19 23.38
C VAL A 16 -21.09 -11.83 22.48
N PRO A 17 -21.24 -13.06 21.95
CA PRO A 17 -20.23 -13.64 21.07
C PRO A 17 -19.98 -12.80 19.81
N ARG A 18 -21.05 -12.30 19.17
CA ARG A 18 -20.96 -11.48 17.94
C ARG A 18 -20.37 -10.10 18.20
N VAL A 19 -20.73 -9.49 19.33
CA VAL A 19 -20.16 -8.20 19.74
C VAL A 19 -18.68 -8.36 20.07
N MET A 20 -18.30 -9.44 20.75
CA MET A 20 -16.90 -9.74 21.04
C MET A 20 -16.10 -10.01 19.76
N GLU A 21 -16.62 -10.79 18.81
CA GLU A 21 -15.99 -10.97 17.49
C GLU A 21 -15.82 -9.64 16.75
N HIS A 22 -16.81 -8.77 16.81
CA HIS A 22 -16.74 -7.46 16.17
C HIS A 22 -15.73 -6.53 16.86
N ILE A 23 -15.68 -6.53 18.20
CA ILE A 23 -14.68 -5.77 18.96
C ILE A 23 -13.28 -6.31 18.67
N LEU A 24 -13.10 -7.63 18.62
CA LEU A 24 -11.83 -8.26 18.26
C LEU A 24 -11.41 -7.90 16.84
N TRP A 25 -12.35 -7.85 15.90
CA TRP A 25 -12.09 -7.38 14.54
C TRP A 25 -11.68 -5.89 14.51
N LEU A 26 -12.38 -5.03 15.26
CA LEU A 26 -12.06 -3.60 15.37
C LEU A 26 -10.70 -3.37 16.04
N THR A 27 -10.40 -4.06 17.14
CA THR A 27 -9.12 -3.95 17.85
C THR A 27 -7.97 -4.58 17.09
N ALA A 28 -8.19 -5.67 16.35
CA ALA A 28 -7.18 -6.21 15.44
C ALA A 28 -6.83 -5.22 14.32
N ARG A 29 -7.82 -4.46 13.84
CA ARG A 29 -7.62 -3.39 12.86
C ARG A 29 -6.90 -2.17 13.45
N ASP A 30 -7.12 -1.88 14.73
CA ASP A 30 -6.44 -0.79 15.45
C ASP A 30 -5.03 -1.20 15.93
N ALA A 31 -4.78 -2.50 16.08
CA ALA A 31 -3.49 -3.09 16.39
C ALA A 31 -2.56 -3.21 15.16
N ILE A 32 -2.97 -2.67 14.01
CA ILE A 32 -2.13 -2.59 12.82
C ILE A 32 -0.92 -1.71 13.14
N SER A 33 0.23 -2.37 13.26
CA SER A 33 1.48 -1.67 13.55
C SER A 33 1.91 -0.88 12.33
N LYS A 34 2.32 0.38 12.52
CA LYS A 34 2.86 1.19 11.43
C LYS A 34 4.05 0.49 10.77
N TRP A 35 4.29 0.82 9.52
CA TRP A 35 5.53 0.42 8.86
C TRP A 35 6.72 1.08 9.53
N ASP A 36 7.77 0.28 9.69
CA ASP A 36 9.09 0.66 10.12
C ASP A 36 10.09 0.12 9.08
N LYS A 37 11.26 0.73 9.04
CA LYS A 37 12.27 0.42 8.02
C LYS A 37 12.74 -1.04 8.10
N GLU A 38 12.99 -1.52 9.30
CA GLU A 38 13.50 -2.89 9.57
C GLU A 38 12.54 -3.97 9.05
N THR A 39 11.23 -3.71 9.11
CA THR A 39 10.21 -4.64 8.61
C THR A 39 9.92 -4.43 7.12
N PHE A 40 9.98 -3.19 6.63
CA PHE A 40 9.63 -2.89 5.23
C PHE A 40 10.72 -3.30 4.23
N GLU A 41 12.00 -3.09 4.55
CA GLU A 41 13.09 -3.40 3.63
C GLU A 41 13.11 -4.87 3.19
N PRO A 42 13.01 -5.87 4.10
CA PRO A 42 12.95 -7.28 3.69
C PRO A 42 11.77 -7.60 2.76
N VAL A 43 10.61 -7.00 3.01
CA VAL A 43 9.39 -7.16 2.19
C VAL A 43 9.61 -6.58 0.79
N PHE A 44 10.20 -5.39 0.70
CA PHE A 44 10.52 -4.76 -0.57
C PHE A 44 11.57 -5.57 -1.35
N HIS A 45 12.68 -5.98 -0.71
CA HIS A 45 13.76 -6.72 -1.37
C HIS A 45 13.34 -8.14 -1.78
N GLY A 46 12.48 -8.78 -0.99
CA GLY A 46 11.91 -10.10 -1.28
C GLY A 46 10.84 -10.09 -2.38
N SER A 47 10.32 -8.92 -2.74
CA SER A 47 9.33 -8.77 -3.80
C SER A 47 9.91 -9.01 -5.20
N SER A 48 9.05 -9.38 -6.15
CA SER A 48 9.46 -9.49 -7.56
C SER A 48 9.93 -8.14 -8.12
N GLU A 49 10.84 -8.17 -9.09
CA GLU A 49 11.32 -6.95 -9.77
C GLU A 49 10.18 -6.12 -10.37
N THR A 50 9.15 -6.77 -10.92
CA THR A 50 7.95 -6.08 -11.40
C THR A 50 7.24 -5.33 -10.27
N THR A 51 7.08 -5.97 -9.10
CA THR A 51 6.48 -5.33 -7.92
C THR A 51 7.32 -4.16 -7.44
N LYS A 52 8.64 -4.32 -7.33
CA LYS A 52 9.57 -3.22 -6.97
C LYS A 52 9.45 -2.06 -7.94
N ALA A 53 9.38 -2.33 -9.25
CA ALA A 53 9.24 -1.30 -10.28
C ALA A 53 7.90 -0.54 -10.15
N VAL A 54 6.79 -1.26 -9.93
CA VAL A 54 5.45 -0.66 -9.68
C VAL A 54 5.49 0.24 -8.44
N LEU A 55 6.03 -0.25 -7.32
CA LEU A 55 6.13 0.51 -6.07
C LEU A 55 7.01 1.75 -6.24
N SER A 56 8.16 1.60 -6.87
CA SER A 56 9.12 2.70 -7.07
C SER A 56 8.60 3.77 -8.01
N LEU A 57 7.85 3.39 -9.04
CA LEU A 57 7.19 4.36 -9.92
C LEU A 57 6.06 5.10 -9.20
N THR A 58 5.28 4.37 -8.40
CA THR A 58 4.19 4.95 -7.59
C THR A 58 4.75 5.91 -6.53
N ALA A 59 5.79 5.50 -5.80
CA ALA A 59 6.46 6.32 -4.79
C ALA A 59 7.01 7.62 -5.38
N ARG A 60 7.69 7.56 -6.54
CA ARG A 60 8.21 8.76 -7.23
C ARG A 60 7.11 9.75 -7.62
N ARG A 61 5.91 9.27 -7.95
CA ARG A 61 4.78 10.12 -8.33
C ARG A 61 4.09 10.73 -7.12
N ASN A 62 3.89 9.96 -6.07
CA ASN A 62 3.34 10.46 -4.81
C ASN A 62 4.28 11.47 -4.13
N ALA A 63 5.60 11.28 -4.20
CA ALA A 63 6.58 12.21 -3.66
C ALA A 63 6.50 13.63 -4.27
N VAL A 64 5.98 13.76 -5.49
CA VAL A 64 5.78 15.05 -6.17
C VAL A 64 4.31 15.44 -6.25
N GLU A 65 3.46 14.81 -5.42
CA GLU A 65 2.01 15.01 -5.35
C GLU A 65 1.32 14.89 -6.72
N LYS A 66 1.84 14.00 -7.58
CA LYS A 66 1.25 13.72 -8.89
C LYS A 66 0.53 12.38 -8.84
N GLU A 67 -0.73 12.41 -9.24
CA GLU A 67 -1.51 11.20 -9.45
C GLU A 67 -0.87 10.31 -10.53
N ILE A 68 -0.95 9.00 -10.32
CA ILE A 68 -0.60 8.01 -11.33
C ILE A 68 -1.68 6.92 -11.38
N THR A 69 -2.11 6.57 -12.59
CA THR A 69 -3.08 5.50 -12.79
C THR A 69 -2.39 4.15 -13.01
N VAL A 70 -3.14 3.07 -12.79
CA VAL A 70 -2.74 1.71 -13.17
C VAL A 70 -2.32 1.65 -14.65
N ASP A 71 -3.11 2.23 -15.54
CA ASP A 71 -2.82 2.22 -16.98
C ASP A 71 -1.51 2.96 -17.29
N MET A 72 -1.26 4.10 -16.62
CA MET A 72 0.00 4.84 -16.78
C MET A 72 1.21 4.03 -16.28
N VAL A 73 1.08 3.32 -15.15
CA VAL A 73 2.15 2.43 -14.67
C VAL A 73 2.39 1.28 -15.65
N ALA A 74 1.31 0.66 -16.13
CA ALA A 74 1.37 -0.43 -17.10
C ALA A 74 2.12 0.01 -18.37
N ASP A 75 1.75 1.16 -18.93
CA ASP A 75 2.39 1.73 -20.11
C ASP A 75 3.87 2.06 -19.88
N LEU A 76 4.20 2.69 -18.74
CA LEU A 76 5.58 3.08 -18.42
C LEU A 76 6.52 1.89 -18.18
N LEU A 77 5.98 0.78 -17.68
CA LEU A 77 6.74 -0.44 -17.40
C LEU A 77 6.66 -1.47 -18.53
N GLY A 78 5.85 -1.24 -19.57
CA GLY A 78 5.64 -2.19 -20.66
C GLY A 78 4.96 -3.49 -20.21
N ILE A 79 4.11 -3.41 -19.19
CA ILE A 79 3.36 -4.55 -18.63
C ILE A 79 1.86 -4.31 -18.78
N THR A 80 1.06 -5.32 -18.46
CA THR A 80 -0.41 -5.21 -18.48
C THR A 80 -0.95 -4.60 -17.18
N ALA A 81 -2.10 -3.93 -17.25
CA ALA A 81 -2.83 -3.48 -16.06
C ALA A 81 -3.10 -4.63 -15.06
N GLY A 82 -3.36 -5.84 -15.57
CA GLY A 82 -3.51 -7.04 -14.74
C GLY A 82 -2.25 -7.35 -13.92
N GLN A 83 -1.06 -7.24 -14.53
CA GLN A 83 0.21 -7.44 -13.81
C GLN A 83 0.44 -6.37 -12.73
N VAL A 84 0.04 -5.12 -12.98
CA VAL A 84 0.07 -4.07 -11.95
C VAL A 84 -0.82 -4.44 -10.76
N PHE A 85 -2.06 -4.89 -11.01
CA PHE A 85 -2.96 -5.33 -9.96
C PHE A 85 -2.44 -6.56 -9.20
N GLU A 86 -1.86 -7.54 -9.89
CA GLU A 86 -1.24 -8.70 -9.25
C GLU A 86 -0.05 -8.30 -8.37
N SER A 87 0.80 -7.36 -8.81
CA SER A 87 1.89 -6.82 -7.98
C SER A 87 1.37 -6.14 -6.71
N ILE A 88 0.32 -5.32 -6.82
CA ILE A 88 -0.30 -4.64 -5.67
C ILE A 88 -0.96 -5.65 -4.74
N ARG A 89 -1.63 -6.66 -5.29
CA ARG A 89 -2.25 -7.73 -4.50
C ARG A 89 -1.21 -8.52 -3.73
N ALA A 90 -0.13 -8.93 -4.38
CA ALA A 90 0.93 -9.72 -3.78
C ALA A 90 1.56 -8.99 -2.58
N ILE A 91 1.97 -7.72 -2.77
CA ILE A 91 2.60 -6.96 -1.70
C ILE A 91 1.65 -6.65 -0.53
N ASN A 92 0.37 -6.40 -0.83
CA ASN A 92 -0.62 -6.17 0.22
C ASN A 92 -1.02 -7.44 0.95
N GLN A 93 -0.93 -8.60 0.31
CA GLN A 93 -1.11 -9.88 0.99
C GLN A 93 0.01 -10.11 2.01
N GLU A 94 1.26 -9.83 1.62
CA GLU A 94 2.39 -9.90 2.54
C GLU A 94 2.27 -8.90 3.69
N ALA A 95 1.85 -7.65 3.39
CA ALA A 95 1.54 -6.66 4.41
C ALA A 95 0.45 -7.14 5.38
N PHE A 96 -0.60 -7.77 4.86
CA PHE A 96 -1.68 -8.33 5.65
C PHE A 96 -1.19 -9.47 6.56
N ASP A 97 -0.36 -10.38 6.04
CA ASP A 97 0.19 -11.49 6.80
C ASP A 97 1.09 -10.99 7.96
N LEU A 98 1.78 -9.86 7.74
CA LEU A 98 2.58 -9.15 8.75
C LEU A 98 1.75 -8.23 9.68
N ARG A 99 0.42 -8.17 9.50
CA ARG A 99 -0.48 -7.25 10.22
C ARG A 99 -0.06 -5.77 10.12
N LYS A 100 0.47 -5.40 8.96
CA LYS A 100 0.85 -4.02 8.61
C LYS A 100 -0.22 -3.40 7.67
N PRO A 101 -0.28 -2.06 7.55
CA PRO A 101 -1.15 -1.41 6.58
C PRO A 101 -0.80 -1.81 5.15
N ALA A 102 -1.78 -1.73 4.24
CA ALA A 102 -1.52 -1.92 2.81
C ALA A 102 -0.40 -0.98 2.32
N VAL A 103 0.51 -1.52 1.50
CA VAL A 103 1.66 -0.77 0.98
C VAL A 103 1.21 0.19 -0.13
N CYS A 104 0.30 -0.27 -0.99
CA CYS A 104 -0.25 0.52 -2.09
C CYS A 104 -1.73 0.22 -2.22
N SER A 105 -2.55 1.25 -2.42
CA SER A 105 -4.00 1.12 -2.57
C SER A 105 -4.46 1.70 -3.90
N THR A 106 -5.62 1.25 -4.37
CA THR A 106 -6.22 1.76 -5.60
C THR A 106 -7.49 2.55 -5.28
N ARG A 107 -7.58 3.79 -5.78
CA ARG A 107 -8.80 4.60 -5.71
C ARG A 107 -9.41 4.72 -7.10
N THR A 108 -10.68 4.37 -7.22
CA THR A 108 -11.39 4.52 -8.50
C THR A 108 -11.97 5.92 -8.61
N VAL A 109 -11.67 6.60 -9.71
CA VAL A 109 -12.17 7.95 -10.01
C VAL A 109 -12.92 7.92 -11.34
N GLU A 110 -14.07 8.58 -11.39
CA GLU A 110 -14.79 8.83 -12.64
C GLU A 110 -14.29 10.14 -13.26
N ASP A 111 -13.83 10.05 -14.49
CA ASP A 111 -13.41 11.19 -15.30
C ASP A 111 -14.39 11.38 -16.46
N THR A 112 -14.72 12.62 -16.78
CA THR A 112 -15.62 12.94 -17.90
C THR A 112 -14.79 13.36 -19.09
N LEU A 113 -14.76 12.51 -20.12
CA LEU A 113 -14.05 12.79 -21.36
C LEU A 113 -14.69 13.96 -22.12
N ALA A 114 -13.92 14.57 -23.03
CA ALA A 114 -14.38 15.70 -23.84
C ALA A 114 -15.65 15.44 -24.68
N ASN A 115 -15.98 14.16 -24.92
CA ASN A 115 -17.19 13.72 -25.61
C ASN A 115 -18.39 13.47 -24.68
N GLY A 116 -18.29 13.85 -23.40
CA GLY A 116 -19.33 13.64 -22.38
C GLY A 116 -19.43 12.21 -21.85
N ARG A 117 -18.61 11.27 -22.32
CA ARG A 117 -18.57 9.90 -21.77
C ARG A 117 -17.82 9.88 -20.45
N LYS A 118 -18.32 9.10 -19.50
CA LYS A 118 -17.62 8.80 -18.25
C LYS A 118 -16.65 7.65 -18.47
N ALA A 119 -15.40 7.82 -18.03
CA ALA A 119 -14.39 6.79 -17.95
C ALA A 119 -14.00 6.58 -16.49
N ARG A 120 -13.82 5.33 -16.08
CA ARG A 120 -13.27 5.00 -14.77
C ARG A 120 -11.77 4.85 -14.88
N LYS A 121 -11.05 5.47 -13.96
CA LYS A 121 -9.60 5.35 -13.82
C LYS A 121 -9.29 4.81 -12.44
N HIS A 122 -8.24 4.00 -12.34
CA HIS A 122 -7.75 3.49 -11.06
C HIS A 122 -6.46 4.22 -10.72
N LEU A 123 -6.52 5.11 -9.75
CA LEU A 123 -5.37 5.81 -9.18
C LEU A 123 -4.65 4.92 -8.18
N LEU A 124 -3.32 5.01 -8.17
CA LEU A 124 -2.48 4.35 -7.19
C LEU A 124 -2.09 5.34 -6.09
N GLU A 125 -2.25 4.92 -4.85
CA GLU A 125 -2.01 5.72 -3.66
C GLU A 125 -1.15 4.95 -2.66
N MET A 126 -0.19 5.64 -2.06
CA MET A 126 0.76 5.13 -1.09
C MET A 126 0.91 6.18 -0.01
N GLN A 127 1.01 5.74 1.25
CA GLN A 127 1.20 6.64 2.38
C GLN A 127 2.58 7.29 2.34
N ASP A 128 2.71 8.55 2.78
CA ASP A 128 3.95 9.33 2.68
C ASP A 128 5.15 8.62 3.35
N ASN A 129 4.94 8.00 4.52
CA ASN A 129 6.00 7.25 5.21
C ASN A 129 6.53 6.07 4.39
N LEU A 130 5.69 5.44 3.56
CA LEU A 130 6.08 4.35 2.68
C LEU A 130 6.79 4.84 1.42
N VAL A 131 6.46 6.04 0.94
CA VAL A 131 7.17 6.67 -0.18
C VAL A 131 8.65 6.82 0.15
N ASP A 132 8.95 7.34 1.34
CA ASP A 132 10.33 7.50 1.82
C ASP A 132 11.03 6.14 1.97
N MET A 133 10.34 5.14 2.52
CA MET A 133 10.91 3.80 2.72
C MET A 133 11.23 3.09 1.39
N VAL A 134 10.36 3.22 0.38
CA VAL A 134 10.63 2.69 -0.97
C VAL A 134 11.87 3.35 -1.58
N GLN A 135 11.98 4.67 -1.50
CA GLN A 135 13.13 5.40 -2.04
C GLN A 135 14.44 5.02 -1.33
N GLN A 136 14.39 4.82 -0.02
CA GLN A 136 15.54 4.37 0.77
C GLN A 136 15.96 2.95 0.40
N ALA A 137 15.00 2.02 0.27
CA ALA A 137 15.26 0.65 -0.13
C ALA A 137 15.85 0.57 -1.56
N GLU A 138 15.33 1.36 -2.51
CA GLU A 138 15.94 1.47 -3.85
C GLU A 138 17.38 2.01 -3.81
N ALA A 139 17.63 3.01 -2.96
CA ALA A 139 18.96 3.60 -2.83
C ALA A 139 19.97 2.62 -2.23
N ALA A 140 19.53 1.79 -1.27
CA ALA A 140 20.34 0.72 -0.68
C ALA A 140 20.77 -0.30 -1.75
N GLU A 141 19.84 -0.79 -2.58
CA GLU A 141 20.15 -1.72 -3.68
C GLU A 141 21.16 -1.13 -4.66
N ARG A 142 21.04 0.17 -5.01
CA ARG A 142 21.98 0.83 -5.94
C ARG A 142 23.36 1.05 -5.32
N GLY A 143 23.43 1.30 -4.02
CA GLY A 143 24.68 1.47 -3.27
C GLY A 143 25.48 0.18 -3.14
N GLU A 144 24.80 -0.96 -2.96
CA GLU A 144 25.43 -2.29 -2.89
C GLU A 144 26.04 -2.71 -4.24
N VAL A 145 25.40 -2.38 -5.36
CA VAL A 145 25.88 -2.73 -6.71
C VAL A 145 27.18 -1.98 -7.08
N GLN A 146 27.45 -0.81 -6.50
CA GLN A 146 28.71 -0.08 -6.73
C GLN A 146 29.87 -0.54 -5.83
N GLY A 147 29.60 -1.42 -4.85
CA GLY A 147 30.56 -1.82 -3.82
C GLY A 147 31.30 -3.14 -4.05
N SER A 148 31.10 -3.85 -5.17
CA SER A 148 31.82 -5.09 -5.49
C SER A 148 33.08 -4.80 -6.32
N PRO A 149 34.30 -4.83 -5.75
CA PRO A 149 35.51 -4.87 -6.55
C PRO A 149 35.58 -6.27 -7.18
N VAL A 150 35.69 -6.32 -8.50
CA VAL A 150 36.12 -7.52 -9.21
C VAL A 150 37.54 -7.80 -8.75
N GLU A 151 37.73 -8.81 -7.90
CA GLU A 151 39.05 -9.36 -7.59
C GLU A 151 39.64 -9.91 -8.89
N GLY A 152 40.77 -9.31 -9.29
CA GLY A 152 41.67 -9.81 -10.34
C GLY A 152 43.01 -10.19 -9.73
#